data_AF-A0A961L5H8-F1
#
_entry.id   AF-A0A961L5H8-F1
#
_cell.length_a   1.000
_cell.length_b   1.000
_cell.length_c   1.000
_cell.angle_alpha   90.00
_cell.angle_beta   90.00
_cell.angle_gamma   90.00
#
_symmetry.space_group_name_H-M   'P 1'
#
loop_
_entity.id
_entity.type
_entity.pdbx_description
1 polymer ?
#
loop_
_entity_poly.entity_id
_entity_poly.type
_entity_poly.pdbx_seq_one_letter_code
_entity_poly.pdbx_strand_id
1 'polypeptide(L)'
;FSGSLANFCASADLKMNRLLDAVDRRIEADGLQVPDAERSAPTRVPDAPRLTLDLARSGIGTLVWATGYRPDHHWLHLPVFDRKGRIRHDGGVIADGLYVMGLPYLRSRHSTHIAGATADAEALAGHLAERLPRRHAA
;
A
#
# COMPACT_ATOMS: atom_id res chain seq x y z
N PHE A 1 -5.00 16.08 -16.81
CA PHE A 1 -6.11 16.07 -15.84
C PHE A 1 -7.42 16.13 -16.62
N SER A 2 -8.29 15.13 -16.52
CA SER A 2 -9.56 15.06 -17.27
C SER A 2 -10.73 15.72 -16.52
N GLY A 3 -10.48 16.81 -15.78
CA GLY A 3 -11.49 17.48 -14.95
C GLY A 3 -12.00 16.68 -13.74
N SER A 4 -11.43 15.52 -13.44
CA SER A 4 -11.93 14.59 -12.42
C SER A 4 -11.42 14.84 -10.99
N LEU A 5 -10.70 15.94 -10.74
CA LEU A 5 -10.07 16.21 -9.44
C LEU A 5 -11.09 16.27 -8.31
N ALA A 6 -12.15 17.05 -8.47
CA ALA A 6 -13.20 17.21 -7.47
C ALA A 6 -13.84 15.86 -7.12
N ASN A 7 -14.16 15.06 -8.14
CA ASN A 7 -14.72 13.72 -7.96
C ASN A 7 -13.76 12.77 -7.24
N PHE A 8 -12.45 12.86 -7.53
CA PHE A 8 -11.45 12.04 -6.87
C PHE A 8 -11.32 12.41 -5.38
N CYS A 9 -11.25 13.71 -5.07
CA CYS A 9 -11.22 14.21 -3.70
C CYS A 9 -12.47 13.80 -2.92
N ALA A 10 -13.67 14.05 -3.47
CA ALA A 10 -14.93 13.64 -2.83
C ALA A 10 -15.00 12.12 -2.59
N SER A 11 -14.51 11.32 -3.55
CA SER A 11 -14.47 9.86 -3.40
C SER A 11 -13.45 9.40 -2.34
N ALA A 12 -12.34 10.12 -2.19
CA ALA A 12 -11.35 9.85 -1.15
C ALA A 12 -11.90 10.18 0.24
N ASP A 13 -12.49 11.37 0.41
CA ASP A 13 -13.13 11.81 1.66
C ASP A 13 -14.22 10.83 2.09
N LEU A 14 -15.07 10.40 1.15
CA LEU A 14 -16.13 9.41 1.42
C LEU A 14 -15.55 8.08 1.92
N LYS A 15 -14.48 7.57 1.30
CA LYS A 15 -13.85 6.30 1.71
C LYS A 15 -13.19 6.41 3.08
N MET A 16 -12.55 7.54 3.37
CA MET A 16 -11.97 7.82 4.68
C MET A 16 -13.04 7.84 5.75
N ASN A 17 -14.10 8.62 5.56
CA ASN A 17 -15.18 8.73 6.55
C ASN A 17 -15.88 7.38 6.79
N ARG A 18 -16.12 6.59 5.74
CA ARG A 18 -16.66 5.23 5.90
C ARG A 18 -15.79 4.31 6.75
N LEU A 19 -14.46 4.44 6.65
CA LEU A 19 -13.54 3.68 7.48
C LEU A 19 -13.63 4.16 8.94
N LEU A 20 -13.60 5.47 9.17
CA LEU A 20 -13.73 6.04 10.51
C LEU A 20 -15.05 5.64 11.17
N ASP A 21 -16.17 5.70 10.44
CA ASP A 21 -17.48 5.27 10.93
C ASP A 21 -17.53 3.76 11.25
N ALA A 22 -16.73 2.93 10.57
CA ALA A 22 -16.61 1.52 10.90
C ALA A 22 -15.80 1.29 12.18
N VAL A 23 -14.77 2.10 12.42
CA VAL A 23 -13.98 2.09 13.66
C VAL A 23 -14.84 2.55 14.83
N ASP A 24 -15.58 3.65 14.69
CA ASP A 24 -16.40 4.21 15.77
C ASP A 24 -17.53 3.25 16.18
N ARG A 25 -18.21 2.62 15.20
CA ARG A 25 -19.18 1.55 15.50
C ARG A 25 -18.57 0.38 16.28
N ARG A 26 -17.30 0.06 16.03
CA ARG A 26 -16.62 -1.01 16.76
C ARG A 26 -16.26 -0.59 18.18
N ILE A 27 -15.81 0.65 18.37
CA ILE A 27 -15.54 1.25 19.68
C ILE A 27 -16.81 1.25 20.54
N GLU A 28 -17.94 1.67 19.98
CA GLU A 28 -19.25 1.65 20.65
C GLU A 28 -19.67 0.22 21.02
N ALA A 29 -19.56 -0.73 20.09
CA ALA A 29 -19.94 -2.12 20.32
C ALA A 29 -19.10 -2.79 21.43
N ASP A 30 -17.82 -2.43 21.53
CA ASP A 30 -16.90 -2.95 22.53
C ASP A 30 -16.92 -2.14 23.84
N GLY A 31 -17.71 -1.05 23.92
CA GLY A 31 -17.85 -0.20 25.11
C GLY A 31 -16.58 0.58 25.49
N LEU A 32 -15.67 0.78 24.53
CA LEU A 32 -14.36 1.38 24.79
C LEU A 32 -14.48 2.88 25.08
N GLN A 33 -13.77 3.35 26.11
CA GLN A 33 -13.68 4.77 26.43
C GLN A 33 -12.48 5.37 25.72
N VAL A 34 -12.74 6.27 24.76
CA VAL A 34 -11.73 6.94 23.94
C VAL A 34 -12.01 8.45 23.89
N PRO A 35 -11.04 9.29 23.50
CA PRO A 35 -11.28 10.70 23.22
C PRO A 35 -12.32 10.90 22.11
N ASP A 36 -12.87 12.12 22.04
CA ASP A 36 -13.81 12.50 20.99
C ASP A 36 -13.25 12.26 19.59
N ALA A 37 -14.11 11.78 18.70
CA ALA A 37 -13.73 11.47 17.33
C ALA A 37 -13.39 12.74 16.55
N GLU A 38 -12.16 12.83 16.06
CA GLU A 38 -11.77 13.88 15.12
C GLU A 38 -12.26 13.55 13.70
N ARG A 39 -12.76 14.58 13.00
CA ARG A 39 -13.20 14.48 11.60
C ARG A 39 -12.59 15.58 10.76
N SER A 40 -11.98 15.20 9.64
CA SER A 40 -11.46 16.16 8.68
C SER A 40 -12.61 16.82 7.91
N ALA A 41 -12.50 18.13 7.70
CA ALA A 41 -13.39 18.82 6.77
C ALA A 41 -13.22 18.28 5.34
N PRO A 42 -14.28 18.31 4.50
CA PRO A 42 -14.17 17.90 3.10
C PRO A 42 -13.05 18.65 2.36
N THR A 43 -12.35 17.93 1.49
CA THR A 43 -11.27 18.47 0.68
C THR A 43 -11.82 19.53 -0.27
N ARG A 44 -11.34 20.77 -0.14
CA ARG A 44 -11.78 21.89 -0.98
C ARG A 44 -11.05 21.86 -2.32
N VAL A 45 -11.82 21.76 -3.40
CA VAL A 45 -11.31 21.83 -4.78
C VAL A 45 -11.96 23.04 -5.46
N PRO A 46 -11.19 24.01 -6.00
CA PRO A 46 -11.75 25.13 -6.75
C PRO A 46 -12.49 24.65 -8.01
N ASP A 47 -13.57 25.34 -8.39
CA ASP A 47 -14.34 25.03 -9.60
C ASP A 47 -13.49 25.09 -10.87
N ALA A 48 -12.55 26.03 -10.90
CA ALA A 48 -11.55 26.19 -11.96
C ALA A 48 -10.14 25.97 -11.40
N PRO A 49 -9.68 24.71 -11.22
CA PRO A 49 -8.36 24.45 -10.67
C PRO A 49 -7.28 24.88 -11.67
N ARG A 50 -6.19 25.47 -11.16
CA ARG A 50 -5.06 25.88 -11.99
C ARG A 50 -4.33 24.65 -12.54
N LEU A 51 -4.38 24.45 -13.86
CA LEU A 51 -3.76 23.31 -14.54
C LEU A 51 -2.34 23.58 -15.04
N THR A 52 -1.97 24.85 -15.15
CA THR A 52 -0.67 25.27 -15.68
C THR A 52 -0.04 26.35 -14.79
N LEU A 53 1.26 26.25 -14.62
CA LEU A 53 2.05 27.13 -13.77
C LEU A 53 3.37 27.44 -14.49
N ASP A 54 3.63 28.72 -14.75
CA ASP A 54 4.95 29.16 -15.16
C ASP A 54 5.83 29.20 -13.91
N LEU A 55 6.76 28.26 -13.81
CA LEU A 55 7.60 28.09 -12.63
C LEU A 55 8.52 29.29 -12.41
N ALA A 56 9.10 29.84 -13.48
CA ALA A 56 10.02 30.97 -13.40
C ALA A 56 9.30 32.23 -12.93
N ARG A 57 8.15 32.56 -13.55
CA ARG A 57 7.32 33.69 -13.11
C ARG A 57 6.74 33.52 -11.71
N SER A 58 6.61 32.28 -11.24
CA SER A 58 6.11 31.99 -9.89
C SER A 58 7.22 31.89 -8.84
N GLY A 59 8.48 32.16 -9.21
CA GLY A 59 9.62 32.10 -8.29
C GLY A 59 9.98 30.69 -7.83
N ILE A 60 9.51 29.65 -8.51
CA ILE A 60 9.81 28.24 -8.18
C ILE A 60 11.11 27.85 -8.89
N GLY A 61 12.20 27.76 -8.12
CA GLY A 61 13.52 27.36 -8.62
C GLY A 61 13.81 25.86 -8.56
N THR A 62 13.06 25.10 -7.76
CA THR A 62 13.33 23.69 -7.50
C THR A 62 12.03 22.87 -7.47
N LEU A 63 12.05 21.70 -8.08
CA LEU A 63 10.99 20.69 -7.99
C LEU A 63 11.53 19.44 -7.29
N VAL A 64 10.82 18.98 -6.26
CA VAL A 64 11.11 17.71 -5.58
C VAL A 64 10.02 16.71 -5.91
N TRP A 65 10.40 15.60 -6.53
CA TRP A 65 9.48 14.53 -6.90
C TRP A 65 9.37 13.50 -5.78
N ALA A 66 8.42 13.72 -4.87
CA ALA A 66 8.08 12.78 -3.80
C ALA A 66 6.92 11.82 -4.20
N THR A 67 6.87 11.40 -5.47
CA THR A 67 5.77 10.59 -6.05
C THR A 67 5.97 9.08 -5.88
N GLY A 68 6.90 8.68 -5.03
CA GLY A 68 7.21 7.28 -4.70
C GLY A 68 8.18 6.62 -5.68
N TYR A 69 8.29 5.30 -5.57
CA TYR A 69 9.15 4.45 -6.39
C TYR A 69 8.35 3.24 -6.89
N ARG A 70 8.96 2.44 -7.77
CA ARG A 70 8.40 1.17 -8.25
C ARG A 70 9.42 0.06 -8.04
N PRO A 71 9.00 -1.18 -7.74
CA PRO A 71 9.90 -2.31 -7.73
C PRO A 71 10.58 -2.47 -9.09
N ASP A 72 11.90 -2.71 -9.09
CA ASP A 72 12.63 -3.11 -10.29
C ASP A 72 12.83 -4.63 -10.28
N HIS A 73 12.18 -5.30 -11.24
CA HIS A 73 12.24 -6.73 -11.41
C HIS A 73 12.91 -7.14 -12.74
N HIS A 74 13.65 -6.24 -13.41
CA HIS A 74 14.30 -6.57 -14.68
C HIS A 74 15.29 -7.74 -14.60
N TRP A 75 15.86 -7.99 -13.41
CA TRP A 75 16.74 -9.12 -13.14
C TRP A 75 16.00 -10.47 -13.07
N LEU A 76 14.68 -10.46 -12.89
CA LEU A 76 13.87 -11.66 -12.69
C LEU A 76 13.29 -12.13 -14.03
N HIS A 77 14.06 -12.92 -14.77
CA HIS A 77 13.66 -13.49 -16.06
C HIS A 77 12.79 -14.75 -15.91
N LEU A 78 11.68 -14.66 -15.18
CA LEU A 78 10.74 -15.76 -14.96
C LEU A 78 9.29 -15.36 -15.32
N PRO A 79 8.44 -16.31 -15.77
CA PRO A 79 7.06 -16.05 -16.16
C PRO A 79 6.13 -15.91 -14.94
N VAL A 80 6.49 -15.08 -13.97
CA VAL A 80 5.80 -14.96 -12.66
C VAL A 80 4.96 -13.69 -12.54
N PHE A 81 4.92 -12.86 -13.58
CA PHE A 81 4.22 -11.58 -13.55
C PHE A 81 2.78 -11.69 -14.08
N ASP A 82 1.88 -10.87 -13.53
CA ASP A 82 0.54 -10.66 -14.08
C ASP A 82 0.55 -9.66 -15.24
N ARG A 83 -0.62 -9.41 -15.85
CA ARG A 83 -0.79 -8.43 -16.95
C ARG A 83 -0.38 -7.00 -16.56
N LYS A 84 -0.31 -6.69 -15.27
CA LYS A 84 0.07 -5.37 -14.73
C LYS A 84 1.55 -5.33 -14.31
N GLY A 85 2.32 -6.38 -14.58
CA GLY A 85 3.75 -6.47 -14.23
C GLY A 85 4.00 -6.74 -12.75
N ARG A 86 3.01 -7.20 -11.99
CA ARG A 86 3.16 -7.56 -10.57
C ARG A 86 3.46 -9.03 -10.43
N ILE A 87 4.32 -9.38 -9.48
CA ILE A 87 4.60 -10.77 -9.15
C ILE A 87 3.31 -11.43 -8.62
N ARG A 88 2.93 -12.56 -9.21
CA ARG A 88 1.84 -13.41 -8.73
C ARG A 88 2.36 -14.27 -7.59
N HIS A 89 1.71 -14.19 -6.43
CA HIS A 89 2.06 -14.98 -5.26
C HIS A 89 0.82 -15.30 -4.43
N ASP A 90 0.91 -16.32 -3.59
CA ASP A 90 0.00 -16.56 -2.47
C ASP A 90 0.76 -16.32 -1.16
N GLY A 91 0.48 -15.18 -0.53
CA GLY A 91 1.13 -14.80 0.73
C GLY A 91 2.66 -14.82 0.74
N GLY A 92 3.29 -14.55 -0.42
CA GLY A 92 4.75 -14.59 -0.64
C GLY A 92 5.28 -15.84 -1.32
N VAL A 93 4.48 -16.88 -1.51
CA VAL A 93 4.87 -18.08 -2.25
C VAL A 93 4.56 -17.89 -3.74
N ILE A 94 5.57 -18.00 -4.61
CA ILE A 94 5.40 -17.86 -6.07
C ILE A 94 5.37 -19.24 -6.73
N ALA A 95 6.37 -20.06 -6.41
CA ALA A 95 6.54 -21.44 -6.87
C ALA A 95 7.43 -22.18 -5.87
N ASP A 96 7.59 -23.50 -6.03
CA ASP A 96 8.52 -24.25 -5.19
C ASP A 96 9.94 -23.68 -5.31
N GLY A 97 10.52 -23.30 -4.18
CA GLY A 97 11.84 -22.67 -4.13
C GLY A 97 11.88 -21.18 -4.52
N LEU A 98 10.75 -20.55 -4.85
CA LEU A 98 10.69 -19.14 -5.23
C LEU A 98 9.67 -18.38 -4.36
N TYR A 99 10.18 -17.39 -3.62
CA TYR A 99 9.41 -16.62 -2.65
C TYR A 99 9.70 -15.12 -2.81
N VAL A 100 8.76 -14.30 -2.35
CA VAL A 100 8.90 -12.84 -2.31
C VAL A 100 8.35 -12.30 -0.99
N MET A 101 8.97 -11.24 -0.50
CA MET A 101 8.59 -10.55 0.73
C MET A 101 8.64 -9.03 0.52
N GLY A 102 7.89 -8.29 1.34
CA GLY A 102 7.92 -6.83 1.32
C GLY A 102 7.06 -6.18 0.24
N LEU A 103 6.24 -6.96 -0.47
CA LEU A 103 5.31 -6.41 -1.45
C LEU A 103 4.09 -5.75 -0.77
N PRO A 104 3.51 -4.70 -1.38
CA PRO A 104 2.22 -4.16 -0.98
C PRO A 104 1.16 -5.26 -0.95
N TYR A 105 0.46 -5.40 0.18
CA TYR A 105 -0.58 -6.40 0.38
C TYR A 105 -0.08 -7.84 0.17
N LEU A 106 1.12 -8.18 0.66
CA LEU A 106 1.64 -9.54 0.58
C LEU A 106 0.75 -10.54 1.34
N ARG A 107 0.70 -10.44 2.67
CA ARG A 107 -0.25 -11.16 3.54
C ARG A 107 -1.16 -10.19 4.29
N SER A 108 -0.65 -8.98 4.56
CA SER A 108 -1.39 -7.91 5.22
C SER A 108 -1.06 -6.55 4.61
N ARG A 109 -1.81 -5.52 5.01
CA ARG A 109 -1.48 -4.12 4.68
C ARG A 109 -0.15 -3.67 5.29
N HIS A 110 0.29 -4.33 6.36
CA HIS A 110 1.50 -3.96 7.10
C HIS A 110 2.77 -4.59 6.50
N SER A 111 2.63 -5.55 5.58
CA SER A 111 3.72 -6.30 4.95
C SER A 111 4.85 -5.46 4.32
N THR A 112 4.56 -4.23 3.89
CA THR A 112 5.56 -3.31 3.31
C THR A 112 6.38 -2.54 4.34
N HIS A 113 6.01 -2.61 5.62
CA HIS A 113 6.68 -1.89 6.69
C HIS A 113 7.65 -2.80 7.41
N ILE A 114 8.74 -2.24 7.91
CA ILE A 114 9.78 -2.98 8.65
C ILE A 114 9.15 -3.77 9.81
N ALA A 115 8.24 -3.16 10.56
CA ALA A 115 7.53 -3.82 11.66
C ALA A 115 6.57 -4.94 11.20
N GLY A 116 6.08 -4.90 9.96
CA GLY A 116 5.20 -5.94 9.40
C GLY A 116 5.93 -7.07 8.68
N ALA A 117 7.21 -6.90 8.39
CA ALA A 117 8.02 -7.93 7.74
C ALA A 117 8.18 -9.18 8.62
N THR A 118 8.14 -9.04 9.95
CA THR A 118 8.33 -10.16 10.89
C THR A 118 7.29 -11.26 10.68
N ALA A 119 6.00 -10.92 10.64
CA ALA A 119 4.94 -11.91 10.47
C ALA A 119 5.00 -12.61 9.10
N ASP A 120 5.39 -11.88 8.05
CA ASP A 120 5.59 -12.45 6.73
C ASP A 120 6.80 -13.39 6.70
N ALA A 121 7.89 -13.02 7.38
CA ALA A 121 9.09 -13.85 7.51
C ALA A 121 8.82 -15.15 8.27
N GLU A 122 8.11 -15.08 9.38
CA GLU A 122 7.70 -16.26 10.16
C GLU A 122 6.85 -17.21 9.31
N ALA A 123 5.85 -16.69 8.59
CA ALA A 123 4.99 -17.49 7.73
C ALA A 123 5.77 -18.17 6.58
N LEU A 124 6.64 -17.43 5.91
CA LEU A 124 7.45 -17.97 4.81
C LEU A 124 8.52 -18.95 5.31
N ALA A 125 9.15 -18.67 6.45
CA ALA A 125 10.11 -19.58 7.07
C ALA A 125 9.44 -20.91 7.49
N GLY A 126 8.24 -20.85 8.06
CA GLY A 126 7.44 -22.04 8.37
C GLY A 126 7.15 -22.87 7.13
N HIS A 127 6.64 -22.23 6.07
CA HIS A 127 6.37 -22.90 4.79
C HIS A 127 7.64 -23.52 4.17
N LEU A 128 8.77 -22.83 4.24
CA LEU A 128 10.06 -23.35 3.78
C LEU A 128 10.50 -24.59 4.58
N ALA A 129 10.37 -24.55 5.91
CA ALA A 129 10.79 -25.64 6.79
C ALA A 129 9.98 -26.93 6.57
N GLU A 130 8.71 -26.81 6.18
CA GLU A 130 7.85 -27.95 5.83
C GLU A 130 8.20 -28.57 4.48
N ARG A 131 8.64 -27.75 3.52
CA ARG A 131 8.88 -28.15 2.11
C ARG A 131 10.30 -28.59 1.83
N LEU A 132 11.28 -28.04 2.56
CA LEU A 132 12.68 -28.39 2.37
C LEU A 132 12.96 -29.75 3.03
N PRO A 133 13.55 -30.72 2.31
CA PRO A 133 14.02 -31.94 2.93
C PRO A 133 15.03 -31.58 4.01
N ARG A 134 14.87 -32.16 5.21
CA ARG A 134 15.86 -32.04 6.27
C ARG A 134 17.19 -32.53 5.72
N ARG A 135 18.13 -31.61 5.46
CA ARG A 135 19.51 -32.00 5.19
C ARG A 135 19.99 -32.77 6.41
N HIS A 136 20.19 -34.07 6.28
CA HIS A 136 21.05 -34.80 7.20
C HIS A 136 22.42 -34.10 7.14
N ALA A 137 22.83 -33.49 8.24
CA ALA A 137 24.21 -33.06 8.40
C ALA A 137 25.08 -34.32 8.34
N ALA A 138 25.95 -34.38 7.34
CA ALA A 138 27.05 -35.34 7.28
C ALA A 138 28.23 -34.77 8.08
#